data_AF-A0A5A7SX75-F1
#
_entry.id   AF-A0A5A7SX75-F1
#
_cell.length_a   1.000
_cell.length_b   1.000
_cell.length_c   1.000
_cell.angle_alpha   90.00
_cell.angle_beta   90.00
_cell.angle_gamma   90.00
#
_symmetry.space_group_name_H-M   'P 1'
#
loop_
_entity.id
_entity.type
_entity.pdbx_description
1 polymer ?
#
loop_
_entity_poly.entity_id
_entity_poly.type
_entity_poly.pdbx_seq_one_letter_code
_entity_poly.pdbx_strand_id
1 'polypeptide(L)'
;MRSRFTMSLFRKLKSSLSLALRHYLPLAGNLVWPSQSDTPIIEFVEGDGISMTVAESDSDFYHLSGNGLREVSEFHPLVLQLLVSHDRAAVIAIQVLNH
;
A
#
# COMPACT_ATOMS: atom_id res chain seq x y z
N MET A 1 -8.21 7.53 -25.03
CA MET A 1 -6.79 7.11 -25.15
C MET A 1 -6.43 6.42 -23.84
N ARG A 2 -6.44 5.07 -23.79
CA ARG A 2 -6.20 4.28 -22.58
C ARG A 2 -4.69 4.13 -22.33
N SER A 3 -4.15 4.82 -21.34
CA SER A 3 -2.79 4.56 -20.87
C SER A 3 -2.81 3.32 -19.99
N ARG A 4 -2.76 2.14 -20.63
CA ARG A 4 -2.75 0.84 -19.95
C ARG A 4 -1.57 0.73 -19.01
N PHE A 5 -1.82 0.42 -17.75
CA PHE A 5 -0.80 -0.13 -16.87
C PHE A 5 -0.19 -1.36 -17.53
N THR A 6 1.10 -1.29 -17.86
CA THR A 6 1.78 -2.38 -18.57
C THR A 6 2.45 -3.33 -17.59
N MET A 7 2.53 -4.60 -17.97
CA MET A 7 3.33 -5.60 -17.24
C MET A 7 4.79 -5.13 -17.05
N SER A 8 5.33 -4.34 -17.99
CA SER A 8 6.67 -3.75 -17.88
C SER A 8 6.74 -2.73 -16.72
N LEU A 9 5.77 -1.83 -16.62
CA LEU A 9 5.70 -0.85 -15.53
C LEU A 9 5.53 -1.54 -14.19
N PHE A 10 4.65 -2.54 -14.08
CA PHE A 10 4.47 -3.33 -12.87
C PHE A 10 5.78 -3.95 -12.37
N ARG A 11 6.51 -4.61 -13.28
CA ARG A 11 7.79 -5.26 -12.96
C ARG A 11 8.83 -4.24 -12.49
N LYS A 12 8.90 -3.07 -13.15
CA LYS A 12 9.82 -1.99 -12.75
C LYS A 12 9.46 -1.44 -11.37
N LEU A 13 8.18 -1.16 -11.11
CA LEU A 13 7.70 -0.70 -9.82
C LEU A 13 8.04 -1.72 -8.72
N LYS A 14 7.69 -2.99 -8.90
CA LYS A 14 7.99 -4.06 -7.94
C LYS A 14 9.49 -4.15 -7.63
N SER A 15 10.34 -4.10 -8.66
CA SER A 15 11.80 -4.15 -8.49
C SER A 15 12.32 -2.93 -7.73
N SER A 16 11.89 -1.72 -8.12
CA SER A 16 12.33 -0.47 -7.47
C SER A 16 11.88 -0.40 -6.01
N LEU A 17 10.66 -0.84 -5.73
CA LEU A 17 10.11 -0.90 -4.38
C LEU A 17 10.86 -1.93 -3.52
N SER A 18 11.16 -3.11 -4.06
CA SER A 18 11.97 -4.10 -3.34
C SER A 18 13.36 -3.56 -2.98
N LEU A 19 14.00 -2.80 -3.87
CA LEU A 19 15.26 -2.12 -3.56
C LEU A 19 15.09 -1.06 -2.48
N ALA A 20 14.05 -0.21 -2.57
CA ALA A 20 13.76 0.81 -1.57
C ALA A 20 13.52 0.19 -0.18
N LEU A 21 12.73 -0.87 -0.08
CA LEU A 21 12.42 -1.54 1.19
C LEU A 21 13.65 -2.14 1.88
N ARG A 22 14.69 -2.52 1.13
CA ARG A 22 15.97 -2.94 1.73
C ARG A 22 16.68 -1.81 2.48
N HIS A 23 16.42 -0.56 2.13
CA HIS A 23 16.94 0.62 2.84
C HIS A 23 15.99 1.09 3.96
N TYR A 24 14.71 0.72 3.90
CA TYR A 24 13.67 1.10 4.85
C TYR A 24 12.97 -0.13 5.42
N LEU A 25 13.74 -1.04 6.01
CA LEU A 25 13.24 -2.32 6.53
C LEU A 25 12.01 -2.19 7.46
N PRO A 26 11.90 -1.18 8.34
CA PRO A 26 10.69 -1.01 9.15
C PRO A 26 9.40 -0.92 8.34
N LEU A 27 9.43 -0.39 7.11
CA LEU A 27 8.26 -0.33 6.23
C LEU A 27 7.88 -1.70 5.65
N ALA A 28 8.82 -2.63 5.54
CA ALA A 28 8.54 -4.00 5.14
C ALA A 28 8.06 -4.86 6.31
N GLY A 29 8.20 -4.37 7.55
CA GLY A 29 7.84 -5.08 8.76
C GLY A 29 6.39 -4.87 9.19
N ASN A 30 6.16 -5.14 10.46
CA ASN A 30 4.84 -5.16 11.06
C ASN A 30 4.88 -4.42 12.40
N LEU A 31 3.83 -3.69 12.70
CA LEU A 31 3.52 -3.21 14.03
C LEU A 31 3.09 -4.43 14.87
N VAL A 32 3.75 -4.68 15.98
CA VAL A 32 3.51 -5.82 16.87
C VAL A 32 3.15 -5.30 18.26
N TRP A 33 2.15 -5.90 18.90
CA TRP A 33 1.77 -5.69 20.30
C TRP A 33 2.23 -6.87 21.16
N PRO A 34 3.37 -6.77 21.84
CA PRO A 34 3.82 -7.82 22.75
C PRO A 34 2.82 -7.97 23.90
N SER A 35 2.49 -9.20 24.30
CA SER A 35 1.49 -9.47 25.35
C SER A 35 1.84 -8.89 26.73
N GLN A 36 3.05 -8.37 26.91
CA GLN A 36 3.57 -7.81 28.17
C GLN A 36 3.91 -6.31 28.05
N SER A 37 3.47 -5.63 26.98
CA SER A 37 3.77 -4.22 26.72
C SER A 37 2.56 -3.49 26.17
N ASP A 38 2.23 -2.34 26.78
CA ASP A 38 1.19 -1.44 26.26
C ASP A 38 1.67 -0.63 25.04
N THR A 39 2.97 -0.66 24.76
CA THR A 39 3.57 0.08 23.64
C THR A 39 3.86 -0.89 22.50
N PRO A 40 3.26 -0.68 21.31
CA PRO A 40 3.60 -1.47 20.14
C PRO A 40 4.97 -1.08 19.59
N ILE A 41 5.60 -2.04 18.91
CA ILE A 41 6.90 -1.86 18.27
C ILE A 41 6.79 -2.18 16.78
N ILE A 42 7.67 -1.61 15.97
CA ILE A 42 7.84 -2.05 14.59
C ILE A 42 8.92 -3.12 14.56
N GLU A 43 8.54 -4.30 14.11
CA GLU A 43 9.43 -5.45 13.95
C GLU A 43 9.50 -5.84 12.48
N PHE A 44 10.71 -6.15 12.01
CA PHE A 44 10.93 -6.78 10.71
C PHE A 44 11.63 -8.12 10.94
N VAL A 45 11.03 -9.20 10.45
CA VAL A 45 11.64 -10.54 10.44
C VAL A 45 11.94 -10.98 9.00
N GLU A 46 12.91 -11.86 8.81
CA GLU A 46 13.22 -12.39 7.48
C GLU A 46 11.98 -13.07 6.87
N GLY A 47 11.65 -12.71 5.64
CA GLY A 47 10.42 -13.15 4.98
C GLY A 47 9.27 -12.14 5.06
N ASP A 48 9.38 -11.12 5.92
CA ASP A 48 8.45 -9.99 5.91
C ASP A 48 8.58 -9.18 4.60
N GLY A 49 7.49 -8.52 4.26
CA GLY A 49 7.35 -7.70 3.07
C GLY A 49 6.01 -6.99 3.08
N ILE A 50 5.67 -6.36 1.96
CA ILE A 50 4.42 -5.61 1.85
C ILE A 50 3.46 -6.27 0.86
N SER A 51 2.17 -6.07 1.08
CA SER A 51 1.16 -6.34 0.06
C SER A 51 1.18 -5.26 -1.01
N MET A 52 1.19 -5.66 -2.28
CA MET A 52 1.06 -4.77 -3.43
C MET A 52 -0.04 -5.28 -4.35
N THR A 53 -1.11 -4.50 -4.50
CA THR A 53 -2.28 -4.84 -5.32
C THR A 53 -2.37 -3.90 -6.52
N VAL A 54 -2.77 -4.44 -7.68
CA VAL A 54 -3.14 -3.64 -8.84
C VAL A 54 -4.65 -3.72 -8.98
N ALA A 55 -5.32 -2.57 -8.96
CA ALA A 55 -6.77 -2.47 -9.06
C ALA A 55 -7.16 -1.65 -10.29
N GLU A 56 -8.25 -2.03 -10.95
CA GLU A 56 -8.86 -1.22 -12.00
C GLU A 56 -9.91 -0.30 -11.39
N SER A 57 -9.95 0.95 -11.85
CA SER A 57 -10.89 1.96 -11.39
C SER A 57 -11.39 2.77 -12.57
N ASP A 58 -12.71 2.88 -12.69
CA ASP A 58 -13.39 3.75 -13.65
C ASP A 58 -13.52 5.20 -13.16
N SER A 59 -12.99 5.50 -11.97
CA SER A 59 -13.02 6.85 -11.39
C SER A 59 -12.20 7.83 -12.21
N ASP A 60 -12.76 9.00 -12.53
CA ASP A 60 -12.07 10.04 -13.28
C ASP A 60 -10.87 10.58 -12.50
N PHE A 61 -9.66 10.30 -13.00
CA PHE A 61 -8.40 10.74 -12.38
C PHE A 61 -8.31 12.27 -12.29
N TYR A 62 -8.71 13.00 -13.34
CA TYR A 62 -8.62 14.46 -13.36
C TYR A 62 -9.61 15.09 -12.40
N HIS A 63 -10.77 14.44 -12.24
CA HIS A 63 -11.67 14.75 -11.16
C HIS A 63 -10.95 14.48 -9.82
N LEU A 64 -10.64 13.25 -9.45
CA LEU A 64 -10.13 12.93 -8.10
C LEU A 64 -8.81 13.63 -7.71
N SER A 65 -7.97 14.03 -8.68
CA SER A 65 -6.69 14.73 -8.43
C SER A 65 -6.79 16.27 -8.43
N GLY A 66 -7.95 16.84 -8.76
CA GLY A 66 -8.14 18.30 -8.80
C GLY A 66 -8.33 18.92 -7.42
N ASN A 67 -8.17 20.25 -7.33
CA ASN A 67 -8.31 21.01 -6.08
C ASN A 67 -9.77 21.34 -5.69
N GLY A 68 -10.75 20.69 -6.33
CA GLY A 68 -12.17 20.93 -6.08
C GLY A 68 -12.68 20.21 -4.83
N LEU A 69 -13.89 20.58 -4.38
CA LEU A 69 -14.60 19.81 -3.36
C LEU A 69 -15.06 18.47 -3.96
N ARG A 70 -14.95 17.41 -3.15
CA ARG A 70 -15.26 16.01 -3.49
C ARG A 70 -15.91 15.36 -2.29
N GLU A 71 -16.83 14.43 -2.52
CA GLU A 71 -17.32 13.61 -1.42
C GLU A 71 -16.26 12.57 -1.03
N VAL A 72 -16.15 12.31 0.28
CA VAL A 72 -15.20 11.30 0.81
C VAL A 72 -15.52 9.90 0.27
N SER A 73 -16.79 9.62 0.03
CA SER A 73 -17.29 8.37 -0.56
C SER A 73 -16.67 8.05 -1.92
N GLU A 74 -16.30 9.07 -2.71
CA GLU A 74 -15.64 8.92 -4.02
C GLU A 74 -14.24 8.29 -3.90
N PHE A 75 -13.60 8.39 -2.72
CA PHE A 75 -12.27 7.83 -2.47
C PHE A 75 -12.31 6.46 -1.81
N HIS A 76 -13.46 5.99 -1.33
CA HIS A 76 -13.58 4.67 -0.69
C HIS A 76 -13.01 3.51 -1.56
N PRO A 77 -13.22 3.48 -2.89
CA PRO A 77 -12.64 2.44 -3.74
C PRO A 77 -11.09 2.48 -3.82
N LEU A 78 -10.49 3.61 -3.44
CA LEU A 78 -9.04 3.80 -3.46
C LEU A 78 -8.37 3.41 -2.14
N VAL A 79 -9.16 3.10 -1.10
CA VAL A 79 -8.65 2.71 0.21
C VAL A 79 -8.24 1.25 0.19
N LEU A 80 -6.96 1.00 0.46
CA LEU A 80 -6.44 -0.35 0.67
C LEU A 80 -6.87 -0.91 2.02
N GLN A 81 -7.09 -2.22 2.04
CA GLN A 81 -7.13 -2.98 3.27
C GLN A 81 -5.71 -3.35 3.68
N LEU A 82 -5.36 -2.97 4.90
CA LEU A 82 -4.12 -3.39 5.55
C LEU A 82 -4.33 -4.79 6.16
N LEU A 83 -3.31 -5.65 6.11
CA LEU A 83 -3.35 -6.92 6.83
C LEU A 83 -3.19 -6.65 8.32
N VAL A 84 -4.22 -6.97 9.09
CA VAL A 84 -4.28 -6.75 10.56
C VAL A 84 -4.77 -8.03 11.23
N SER A 85 -4.04 -8.47 12.25
CA SER A 85 -4.42 -9.49 13.23
C SER A 85 -4.51 -8.86 14.62
N HIS A 86 -4.80 -9.67 15.64
CA HIS A 86 -5.03 -9.21 17.01
C HIS A 86 -3.80 -8.54 17.65
N ASP A 87 -2.61 -9.02 17.29
CA ASP A 87 -1.32 -8.64 17.88
C ASP A 87 -0.34 -8.09 16.84
N ARG A 88 -0.72 -8.05 15.56
CA ARG A 88 0.18 -7.67 14.47
C ARG A 88 -0.57 -6.94 13.35
N ALA A 89 0.06 -5.93 12.77
CA ALA A 89 -0.45 -5.22 11.61
C ALA A 89 0.70 -4.89 10.65
N ALA A 90 0.52 -5.09 9.35
CA ALA A 90 1.52 -4.67 8.37
C ALA A 90 1.75 -3.16 8.46
N VAL A 91 2.99 -2.66 8.34
CA VAL A 91 3.24 -1.22 8.47
C VAL A 91 2.65 -0.43 7.29
N ILE A 92 2.75 -0.98 6.07
CA ILE A 92 2.13 -0.41 4.86
C ILE A 92 1.57 -1.49 3.94
N ALA A 93 0.63 -1.07 3.08
CA ALA A 93 0.22 -1.77 1.88
C ALA A 93 0.16 -0.76 0.71
N ILE A 94 0.39 -1.22 -0.52
CA ILE A 94 0.42 -0.34 -1.70
C ILE A 94 -0.62 -0.80 -2.74
N GLN A 95 -1.43 0.14 -3.23
CA GLN A 95 -2.30 -0.05 -4.41
C GLN A 95 -1.74 0.75 -5.56
N VAL A 96 -1.74 0.13 -6.74
CA VAL A 96 -1.56 0.84 -7.99
C VAL A 96 -2.88 0.80 -8.74
N LEU A 97 -3.43 1.98 -9.00
CA LEU A 97 -4.68 2.13 -9.75
C LEU A 97 -4.39 2.18 -11.24
N ASN A 98 -5.11 1.36 -11.99
CA ASN A 98 -5.14 1.33 -13.44
C ASN A 98 -6.48 1.87 -13.94
N HIS A 99 -6.47 2.67 -15.01
CA HIS A 99 -7.62 3.35 -15.61
C HIS A 99 -7.68 3.07 -17.13
#